data_AF-A0A5K0YUQ8-F1
#
_entry.id   AF-A0A5K0YUQ8-F1
#
_cell.length_a   1.000
_cell.length_b   1.000
_cell.length_c   1.000
_cell.angle_alpha   90.00
_cell.angle_beta   90.00
_cell.angle_gamma   90.00
#
_symmetry.space_group_name_H-M   'P 1'
#
loop_
_entity.id
_entity.type
_entity.pdbx_description
1 polymer ?
#
loop_
_entity_poly.entity_id
_entity_poly.type
_entity_poly.pdbx_seq_one_letter_code
_entity_poly.pdbx_strand_id
1 'polypeptide(L)' 'EKKPMAWEMRLRVAYYIAQALDYCNTENRRIYHDLNAYRVLFDE' A
#
# COMPACT_ATOMS: atom_id res chain seq x y z
N GLU A 1 -12.51 -12.84 18.38
CA GLU A 1 -12.55 -11.40 18.10
C GLU A 1 -11.56 -11.05 17.00
N LYS A 2 -11.89 -10.08 16.13
CA LYS A 2 -10.90 -9.52 15.20
C LYS A 2 -10.05 -8.50 15.96
N LYS A 3 -8.77 -8.80 16.15
CA LYS A 3 -7.82 -7.83 16.72
C LYS A 3 -7.52 -6.75 15.68
N PRO A 4 -7.51 -5.46 16.05
CA PRO A 4 -7.06 -4.40 15.15
C PRO A 4 -5.62 -4.65 14.69
N MET A 5 -5.31 -4.26 13.46
CA MET A 5 -3.93 -4.27 12.96
C MET A 5 -3.04 -3.43 13.88
N ALA A 6 -1.90 -4.01 14.28
CA ALA A 6 -0.86 -3.34 15.07
C ALA A 6 -0.39 -2.06 14.37
N TRP A 7 -0.04 -1.04 15.15
CA TRP A 7 0.32 0.28 14.61
C TRP A 7 1.54 0.20 13.68
N GLU A 8 2.53 -0.61 14.06
CA GLU A 8 3.74 -0.87 13.31
C GLU A 8 3.44 -1.46 11.93
N MET A 9 2.42 -2.33 11.84
CA MET A 9 2.01 -2.91 10.57
C MET A 9 1.28 -1.89 9.68
N ARG A 10 0.50 -0.97 10.27
CA ARG A 10 -0.13 0.12 9.49
C ARG A 10 0.91 1.04 8.87
N LEU A 11 1.94 1.40 9.63
CA LEU A 11 3.06 2.20 9.13
C LEU A 11 3.85 1.46 8.04
N ARG A 12 4.09 0.16 8.22
CA ARG A 12 4.74 -0.69 7.22
C ARG A 12 3.96 -0.72 5.90
N VAL A 13 2.65 -0.92 5.96
CA VAL A 13 1.78 -0.87 4.78
C VAL A 13 1.86 0.49 4.09
N ALA A 14 1.74 1.60 4.83
CA ALA A 14 1.83 2.95 4.26
C ALA A 14 3.18 3.19 3.56
N TYR A 15 4.27 2.75 4.18
CA TYR A 15 5.62 2.88 3.63
C TYR A 15 5.78 2.10 2.31
N TYR A 16 5.38 0.83 2.26
CA TYR A 16 5.50 0.02 1.05
C TYR A 16 4.57 0.48 -0.08
N ILE A 17 3.38 0.98 0.23
CA ILE A 17 2.49 1.58 -0.77
C ILE A 17 3.12 2.85 -1.36
N ALA A 18 3.74 3.70 -0.54
CA ALA A 18 4.45 4.87 -1.04
C ALA A 18 5.61 4.48 -1.99
N GLN A 19 6.38 3.45 -1.64
CA GLN A 19 7.44 2.92 -2.51
C GLN A 19 6.88 2.37 -3.83
N ALA A 20 5.76 1.63 -3.78
CA ALA A 20 5.12 1.09 -4.99
C ALA A 20 4.61 2.21 -5.91
N LEU A 21 4.05 3.29 -5.35
CA LEU A 21 3.62 4.46 -6.12
C LEU A 21 4.79 5.22 -6.74
N ASP A 22 5.89 5.37 -6.01
CA ASP A 22 7.11 5.99 -6.55
C ASP A 22 7.68 5.16 -7.71
N TYR A 23 7.74 3.84 -7.56
CA TYR A 23 8.12 2.93 -8.66
C TYR A 23 7.18 3.05 -9.87
N CYS A 24 5.87 3.10 -9.66
CA CYS A 24 4.93 3.32 -10.76
C CYS A 24 5.19 4.65 -11.47
N ASN A 25 5.53 5.70 -10.71
CA ASN A 25 5.86 7.01 -11.27
C ASN A 25 7.16 6.98 -12.10
N THR A 26 8.21 6.26 -11.65
CA THR A 26 9.45 6.08 -12.43
C THR A 26 9.22 5.28 -13.71
N GLU A 27 8.30 4.31 -13.69
CA GLU A 27 7.88 3.51 -14.85
C GLU A 27 6.88 4.24 -15.78
N ASN A 28 6.71 5.55 -15.61
CA ASN A 28 5.78 6.40 -16.36
C ASN A 28 4.29 5.97 -16.24
N ARG A 29 3.92 5.23 -15.19
CA ARG A 29 2.56 4.83 -14.79
C ARG A 29 2.06 5.71 -13.65
N ARG A 30 1.94 7.01 -13.91
CA ARG A 30 1.74 8.05 -12.86
C ARG A 30 0.32 8.11 -12.28
N ILE A 31 -0.66 7.48 -12.93
CA ILE A 31 -2.07 7.54 -12.52
C ILE A 31 -2.47 6.17 -11.99
N TYR A 32 -2.88 6.12 -10.72
CA TYR A 32 -3.51 4.95 -10.12
C TYR A 32 -4.97 5.28 -9.81
N HIS A 33 -5.90 4.55 -10.43
CA HIS A 33 -7.33 4.77 -10.24
C HIS A 33 -7.82 4.10 -8.96
N ASP A 34 -8.53 4.85 -8.13
CA ASP A 34 -9.27 4.32 -6.96
C ASP A 34 -8.38 3.54 -5.97
N LEU A 35 -7.26 4.13 -5.58
CA LEU A 35 -6.40 3.57 -4.54
C LEU A 35 -7.14 3.61 -3.19
N ASN A 36 -7.43 2.42 -2.65
CA ASN A 36 -8.09 2.24 -1.37
C ASN A 36 -7.63 0.93 -0.70
N ALA A 37 -8.10 0.67 0.52
CA ALA A 37 -7.66 -0.49 1.32
C ALA A 37 -7.97 -1.85 0.66
N TYR A 38 -8.95 -1.95 -0.24
CA TYR A 38 -9.24 -3.19 -0.99
C TYR A 38 -8.21 -3.49 -2.07
N ARG A 39 -7.37 -2.53 -2.44
CA ARG A 39 -6.29 -2.68 -3.42
C ARG A 39 -4.95 -3.03 -2.77
N VAL A 40 -4.88 -3.05 -1.45
CA VAL A 40 -3.68 -3.45 -0.70
C VAL A 40 -3.74 -4.95 -0.48
N LEU A 41 -2.83 -5.68 -1.11
CA LEU A 41 -2.69 -7.13 -0.97
C LEU A 41 -1.52 -7.45 -0.04
N PHE A 42 -1.62 -8.56 0.68
CA PHE A 42 -0.54 -9.14 1.48
C PHE A 42 -0.05 -10.39 0.75
N ASP A 43 1.26 -10.48 0.58
CA ASP A 43 1.95 -11.66 0.06
C ASP A 43 2.06 -12.76 1.14
N GLU A 44 2.68 -13.89 0.77
CA GLU A 44 2.95 -15.03 1.66
C GLU A 44 4.09 -14.75 2.65
#